data_AF-A0AA89BAF7-F1
#
_entry.id   AF-A0AA89BAF7-F1
#
_cell.length_a   1.000
_cell.length_b   1.000
_cell.length_c   1.000
_cell.angle_alpha   90.00
_cell.angle_beta   90.00
_cell.angle_gamma   90.00
#
_symmetry.space_group_name_H-M   'P 1'
#
loop_
_entity.id
_entity.type
_entity.pdbx_description
1 polymer ?
#
loop_
_entity_poly.entity_id
_entity_poly.type
_entity_poly.pdbx_seq_one_letter_code
_entity_poly.pdbx_strand_id
1 'polypeptide(L)'
;MKSLTTSSLLRMDRGVLRVYTDIPSVEELLTHPEFSITTDPKGADIIWTCMQVDEEMRISAGLSDKQYINQLPFEACLVMKHHLAETAHGSPEWFQPTYNLETNLTQVIGDYYVRERDGLDNLWILKPWNMARIIDTTVTGNLSAIIRLMETGPKICQKYIERPALFKGKKFDLRYIVLVRSINPLEIFLTDIFWVRLAPNEYSLDKHSFFEYETHFTVMSYRGRLNNVKTPEFVKEFEQEHQVKWLDIHLRVRKIIRSVFESAAAVHPEMHSPTSRAMYGVDVMLDSSFRPKLLEVTYCPDCTRACKYDTEAVSCSRRRRRRKKCQRLRLL
;
A
#
# COMPACT_ATOMS: atom_id res chain seq x y z
N MET A 1 -1.93 25.88 -10.94
CA MET A 1 -1.46 24.55 -11.36
C MET A 1 -1.60 24.45 -12.87
N LYS A 2 -0.50 24.35 -13.62
CA LYS A 2 -0.57 24.03 -15.05
C LYS A 2 -1.19 22.64 -15.18
N SER A 3 -2.24 22.50 -16.00
CA SER A 3 -2.78 21.20 -16.38
C SER A 3 -1.66 20.45 -17.11
N LEU A 4 -1.08 19.45 -16.44
CA LEU A 4 -0.24 18.46 -17.10
C LEU A 4 -1.18 17.63 -17.97
N THR A 5 -1.25 17.96 -19.25
CA THR A 5 -1.93 17.14 -20.25
C THR A 5 -1.19 15.82 -20.36
N THR A 6 -1.82 14.76 -19.85
CA THR A 6 -1.34 13.39 -19.96
C THR A 6 -1.24 13.01 -21.44
N SER A 7 -0.03 12.81 -21.97
CA SER A 7 0.16 12.33 -23.34
C SER A 7 -0.29 10.88 -23.49
N SER A 8 -1.00 10.57 -24.58
CA SER A 8 -1.43 9.20 -24.89
C SER A 8 -0.23 8.29 -25.18
N LEU A 9 -0.33 7.02 -24.77
CA LEU A 9 0.63 5.97 -25.16
C LEU A 9 0.49 5.59 -26.64
N LEU A 10 -0.67 5.88 -27.24
CA LEU A 10 -0.90 5.69 -28.66
C LEU A 10 -0.05 6.70 -29.44
N ARG A 11 1.03 6.20 -30.03
CA ARG A 11 1.64 6.90 -31.19
C ARG A 11 0.58 6.92 -32.28
N MET A 12 0.40 8.05 -32.96
CA MET A 12 -0.65 8.25 -33.97
C MET A 12 -0.65 7.18 -35.09
N ASP A 13 0.43 6.39 -35.22
CA ASP A 13 0.61 5.31 -36.20
C ASP A 13 0.46 3.87 -35.65
N ARG A 14 0.25 3.65 -34.34
CA ARG A 14 0.11 2.27 -33.80
C ARG A 14 -1.35 1.88 -33.57
N GLY A 15 -1.77 0.85 -34.29
CA GLY A 15 -2.95 0.04 -33.94
C GLY A 15 -2.78 -0.63 -32.57
N VAL A 16 -3.92 -1.03 -31.99
CA VAL A 16 -4.14 -1.79 -30.74
C VAL A 16 -2.86 -2.24 -30.00
N LEU A 17 -2.69 -1.80 -28.76
CA LEU A 17 -1.56 -2.17 -27.90
C LEU A 17 -1.70 -3.63 -27.43
N ARG A 18 -0.66 -4.43 -27.65
CA ARG A 18 -0.63 -5.83 -27.19
C ARG A 18 -0.17 -5.89 -25.73
N VAL A 19 -0.93 -6.59 -24.90
CA VAL A 19 -0.68 -6.71 -23.46
C VAL A 19 -0.44 -8.16 -23.10
N TYR A 20 0.72 -8.45 -22.53
CA TYR A 20 0.99 -9.71 -21.86
C TYR A 20 0.68 -9.57 -20.38
N THR A 21 -0.03 -10.54 -19.81
CA THR A 21 -0.37 -10.58 -18.37
C THR A 21 -0.47 -12.01 -17.88
N ASP A 22 -0.01 -12.25 -16.65
CA ASP A 22 -0.22 -13.47 -15.88
C ASP A 22 -1.33 -13.30 -14.82
N ILE A 23 -1.95 -12.13 -14.77
CA ILE A 23 -3.01 -11.78 -13.82
C ILE A 23 -4.38 -12.07 -14.48
N PRO A 24 -5.15 -13.07 -13.99
CA PRO A 24 -6.41 -13.47 -14.65
C PRO A 24 -7.45 -12.36 -14.71
N SER A 25 -7.53 -11.51 -13.68
CA SER A 25 -8.49 -10.40 -13.67
C SER A 25 -8.16 -9.31 -14.69
N VAL A 26 -6.88 -9.15 -15.07
CA VAL A 26 -6.49 -8.22 -16.14
C VAL A 26 -6.86 -8.83 -17.49
N GLU A 27 -6.57 -10.12 -17.70
CA GLU A 27 -6.96 -10.85 -18.91
C GLU A 27 -8.47 -10.81 -19.16
N GLU A 28 -9.29 -11.03 -18.12
CA GLU A 28 -10.76 -11.04 -18.22
C GLU A 28 -11.38 -9.64 -18.40
N LEU A 29 -10.80 -8.60 -17.78
CA LEU A 29 -11.45 -7.28 -17.68
C LEU A 29 -10.86 -6.22 -18.62
N LEU A 30 -9.70 -6.46 -19.24
CA LEU A 30 -9.10 -5.55 -20.21
C LEU A 30 -9.83 -5.63 -21.57
N THR A 31 -11.01 -5.03 -21.61
CA THR A 31 -11.96 -5.08 -22.75
C THR A 31 -11.96 -3.82 -23.61
N HIS A 32 -11.10 -2.85 -23.30
CA HIS A 32 -11.05 -1.59 -24.04
C HIS A 32 -10.45 -1.82 -25.45
N PRO A 33 -11.06 -1.29 -26.53
CA PRO A 33 -10.70 -1.65 -27.92
C PRO A 33 -9.29 -1.23 -28.35
N GLU A 34 -8.62 -0.40 -27.56
CA GLU A 34 -7.22 0.00 -27.79
C GLU A 34 -6.21 -1.03 -27.27
N PHE A 35 -6.67 -2.10 -26.62
CA PHE A 35 -5.83 -3.15 -26.06
C PHE A 35 -6.26 -4.53 -26.56
N SER A 36 -5.29 -5.42 -26.73
CA SER A 36 -5.51 -6.84 -27.00
C SER A 36 -4.57 -7.69 -26.16
N ILE A 37 -5.05 -8.79 -25.60
CA ILE A 37 -4.21 -9.74 -24.86
C ILE A 37 -3.33 -10.53 -25.83
N THR A 38 -2.09 -10.81 -25.44
CA THR A 38 -1.18 -11.71 -26.15
C THR A 38 -0.51 -12.67 -25.16
N THR A 39 -0.22 -13.89 -25.63
CA THR A 39 0.52 -14.90 -24.88
C THR A 39 2.04 -14.83 -25.10
N ASP A 40 2.51 -13.99 -26.05
CA ASP A 40 3.93 -13.81 -26.36
C ASP A 40 4.48 -12.54 -25.68
N PRO A 41 5.30 -12.65 -24.61
CA PRO A 41 5.90 -11.50 -23.95
C PRO A 41 6.79 -10.69 -24.88
N LYS A 42 7.54 -11.33 -25.78
CA LYS A 42 8.47 -10.65 -26.70
C LYS A 42 7.74 -9.75 -27.68
N GLY A 43 6.57 -10.19 -28.14
CA GLY A 43 5.70 -9.45 -29.04
C GLY A 43 4.85 -8.38 -28.36
N ALA A 44 4.73 -8.34 -27.04
CA ALA A 44 3.84 -7.39 -26.36
C ALA A 44 4.36 -5.94 -26.43
N ASP A 45 3.45 -4.96 -26.39
CA ASP A 45 3.79 -3.55 -26.17
C ASP A 45 3.82 -3.21 -24.67
N ILE A 46 3.05 -3.95 -23.86
CA ILE A 46 2.94 -3.80 -22.40
C ILE A 46 3.10 -5.16 -21.73
N ILE A 47 3.99 -5.23 -20.75
CA ILE A 47 4.15 -6.35 -19.82
C ILE A 47 3.48 -5.94 -18.50
N TRP A 48 2.37 -6.58 -18.17
CA TRP A 48 1.61 -6.34 -16.94
C TRP A 48 1.54 -7.63 -16.12
N THR A 49 2.50 -7.83 -15.22
CA THR A 49 2.74 -9.13 -14.55
C THR A 49 2.80 -8.99 -13.04
N CYS A 50 2.45 -10.03 -12.28
CA CYS A 50 2.71 -10.09 -10.84
C CYS A 50 4.11 -10.63 -10.50
N MET A 51 4.82 -11.19 -11.49
CA MET A 51 6.20 -11.67 -11.35
C MET A 51 7.20 -10.52 -11.46
N GLN A 52 8.31 -10.61 -10.73
CA GLN A 52 9.38 -9.62 -10.79
C GLN A 52 10.02 -9.62 -12.19
N VAL A 53 10.14 -8.43 -12.81
CA VAL A 53 10.84 -8.26 -14.09
C VAL A 53 12.29 -7.86 -13.85
N ASP A 54 13.11 -8.83 -13.46
CA ASP A 54 14.57 -8.69 -13.35
C ASP A 54 15.28 -8.95 -14.68
N GLU A 55 16.61 -8.83 -14.68
CA GLU A 55 17.42 -9.00 -15.89
C GLU A 55 17.35 -10.43 -16.46
N GLU A 56 17.21 -11.44 -15.59
CA GLU A 56 17.03 -12.84 -16.01
C GLU A 56 15.69 -13.03 -16.74
N MET A 57 14.59 -12.48 -16.21
CA MET A 57 13.29 -12.49 -16.88
C MET A 57 13.35 -11.74 -18.22
N ARG A 58 14.03 -10.58 -18.27
CA ARG A 58 14.18 -9.81 -19.52
C ARG A 58 14.88 -10.62 -20.61
N ILE A 59 15.99 -11.28 -20.27
CA ILE A 59 16.76 -12.09 -21.22
C ILE A 59 15.96 -13.31 -21.67
N SER A 60 15.39 -14.07 -20.72
CA SER A 60 14.68 -15.31 -21.03
C SER A 60 13.40 -15.10 -21.85
N ALA A 61 12.64 -14.04 -21.56
CA ALA A 61 11.44 -13.69 -22.29
C ALA A 61 11.71 -12.80 -23.53
N GLY A 62 12.96 -12.41 -23.78
CA GLY A 62 13.35 -11.58 -24.93
C GLY A 62 12.76 -10.16 -24.89
N LEU A 63 12.63 -9.57 -23.70
CA LEU A 63 12.06 -8.25 -23.51
C LEU A 63 13.01 -7.14 -24.01
N SER A 64 12.44 -6.02 -24.42
CA SER A 64 13.19 -4.84 -24.89
C SER A 64 12.82 -3.58 -24.11
N ASP A 65 13.72 -2.59 -24.12
CA ASP A 65 13.52 -1.30 -23.42
C ASP A 65 12.39 -0.44 -24.02
N LYS A 66 11.82 -0.86 -25.14
CA LYS A 66 10.69 -0.18 -25.80
C LYS A 66 9.34 -0.60 -25.22
N GLN A 67 9.28 -1.69 -24.46
CA GLN A 67 8.05 -2.19 -23.86
C GLN A 67 7.74 -1.46 -22.55
N TYR A 68 6.45 -1.23 -22.29
CA TYR A 68 6.01 -0.72 -20.99
C TYR A 68 5.94 -1.85 -19.98
N ILE A 69 6.30 -1.57 -18.72
CA ILE A 69 6.31 -2.55 -17.64
C ILE A 69 5.57 -1.99 -16.44
N ASN A 70 4.84 -2.85 -15.73
CA ASN A 70 4.07 -2.47 -14.55
C ASN A 70 4.90 -2.39 -13.23
N GLN A 71 6.21 -2.15 -13.32
CA GLN A 71 7.18 -2.08 -12.21
C GLN A 71 8.10 -0.87 -12.37
N LEU A 72 8.46 -0.24 -11.24
CA LEU A 72 9.44 0.84 -11.20
C LEU A 72 10.83 0.28 -10.84
N PRO A 73 11.91 0.74 -11.48
CA PRO A 73 13.27 0.47 -11.01
C PRO A 73 13.42 0.88 -9.54
N PHE A 74 14.20 0.13 -8.74
CA PHE A 74 14.41 0.44 -7.31
C PHE A 74 13.14 0.47 -6.44
N GLU A 75 12.00 -0.10 -6.86
CA GLU A 75 10.76 -0.08 -6.05
C GLU A 75 10.84 -0.86 -4.73
N ALA A 76 11.89 -1.66 -4.54
CA ALA A 76 12.22 -2.27 -3.27
C ALA A 76 12.24 -1.26 -2.11
N CYS A 77 12.65 0.00 -2.38
CA CYS A 77 12.64 1.08 -1.39
C CYS A 77 11.23 1.43 -0.87
N LEU A 78 10.18 1.09 -1.60
CA LEU A 78 8.79 1.25 -1.18
C LEU A 78 8.22 -0.02 -0.58
N VAL A 79 8.46 -1.16 -1.24
CA VAL A 79 7.69 -2.39 -0.98
C VAL A 79 8.35 -3.35 0.01
N MET A 80 9.65 -3.21 0.25
CA MET A 80 10.37 -4.00 1.25
C MET A 80 10.44 -3.21 2.57
N LYS A 81 10.00 -3.84 3.66
CA LYS A 81 9.78 -3.15 4.94
C LYS A 81 11.03 -2.47 5.51
N HIS A 82 12.20 -3.08 5.35
CA HIS A 82 13.46 -2.51 5.83
C HIS A 82 13.96 -1.37 4.94
N HIS A 83 13.85 -1.49 3.62
CA HIS A 83 14.20 -0.37 2.72
C HIS A 83 13.20 0.79 2.79
N LEU A 84 11.93 0.52 3.10
CA LEU A 84 10.95 1.57 3.39
C LEU A 84 11.32 2.35 4.65
N ALA A 85 11.89 1.69 5.66
CA ALA A 85 12.40 2.37 6.85
C ALA A 85 13.57 3.30 6.54
N GLU A 86 14.47 2.88 5.64
CA GLU A 86 15.57 3.72 5.13
C GLU A 86 15.04 4.90 4.29
N THR A 87 14.00 4.65 3.48
CA THR A 87 13.34 5.67 2.64
C THR A 87 12.63 6.73 3.47
N ALA A 88 12.05 6.35 4.61
CA ALA A 88 11.43 7.25 5.58
C ALA A 88 12.48 7.98 6.44
N HIS A 89 13.56 8.47 5.83
CA HIS A 89 14.61 9.21 6.49
C HIS A 89 14.08 10.52 7.11
N GLY A 90 14.68 10.94 8.23
CA GLY A 90 14.29 12.19 8.92
C GLY A 90 13.03 12.06 9.78
N SER A 91 12.60 10.84 10.09
CA SER A 91 11.48 10.55 11.00
C SER A 91 10.20 11.30 10.63
N PRO A 92 9.68 11.13 9.40
CA PRO A 92 8.49 11.83 8.97
C PRO A 92 7.29 11.47 9.85
N GLU A 93 6.42 12.44 10.14
CA GLU A 93 5.25 12.21 11.01
C GLU A 93 4.33 11.08 10.51
N TRP A 94 4.35 10.78 9.21
CA TRP A 94 3.52 9.75 8.60
C TRP A 94 4.07 8.33 8.77
N PHE A 95 5.29 8.14 9.28
CA PHE A 95 5.86 6.81 9.52
C PHE A 95 6.22 6.63 11.00
N GLN A 96 5.96 5.44 11.53
CA GLN A 96 6.37 5.12 12.89
C GLN A 96 7.89 4.90 12.94
N PRO A 97 8.58 5.28 14.03
CA PRO A 97 9.97 4.91 14.24
C PRO A 97 10.18 3.42 13.94
N THR A 98 11.11 3.12 13.04
CA THR A 98 11.33 1.77 12.52
C THR A 98 12.82 1.52 12.40
N TYR A 99 13.25 0.39 12.94
CA TYR A 99 14.63 -0.03 13.00
C TYR A 99 14.77 -1.36 12.27
N ASN A 100 15.78 -1.50 11.41
CA ASN A 100 16.16 -2.80 10.88
C ASN A 100 17.00 -3.52 11.94
N LEU A 101 16.52 -4.62 12.52
CA LEU A 101 17.22 -5.24 13.66
C LEU A 101 18.61 -5.77 13.32
N GLU A 102 18.86 -6.13 12.06
CA GLU A 102 20.19 -6.58 11.60
C GLU A 102 21.25 -5.47 11.68
N THR A 103 20.85 -4.20 11.53
CA THR A 103 21.78 -3.06 11.44
C THR A 103 21.54 -1.99 12.50
N ASN A 104 20.42 -2.06 13.23
CA ASN A 104 19.97 -1.02 14.14
C ASN A 104 19.63 -1.51 15.56
N LEU A 105 20.14 -2.67 15.97
CA LEU A 105 19.87 -3.24 17.30
C LEU A 105 20.26 -2.30 18.45
N THR A 106 21.42 -1.65 18.37
CA THR A 106 21.88 -0.75 19.44
C THR A 106 21.03 0.52 19.53
N GLN A 107 20.56 1.05 18.39
CA GLN A 107 19.67 2.20 18.32
C GLN A 107 18.31 1.89 18.96
N VAL A 108 17.71 0.72 18.66
CA VAL A 108 16.43 0.34 19.28
C VAL A 108 16.56 0.10 20.78
N ILE A 109 17.68 -0.48 21.25
CA ILE A 109 17.95 -0.63 22.69
C ILE A 109 18.09 0.75 23.36
N GLY A 110 18.80 1.68 22.72
CA GLY A 110 18.95 3.04 23.22
C GLY A 110 17.60 3.78 23.33
N ASP A 111 16.81 3.77 22.26
CA ASP A 111 15.48 4.38 22.24
C ASP A 111 14.56 3.72 23.27
N TYR A 112 14.61 2.39 23.42
CA TYR A 112 13.86 1.66 24.44
C TYR A 112 14.14 2.21 25.85
N TYR A 113 15.42 2.36 26.25
CA TYR A 113 15.76 2.87 27.58
C TYR A 113 15.45 4.36 27.77
N VAL A 114 15.58 5.17 26.71
CA VAL A 114 15.17 6.58 26.74
C VAL A 114 13.66 6.69 27.00
N ARG A 115 12.86 5.89 26.30
CA ARG A 115 11.40 5.85 26.47
C ARG A 115 11.01 5.37 27.87
N GLU A 116 11.66 4.32 28.36
CA GLU A 116 11.42 3.80 29.72
C GLU A 116 11.74 4.86 30.79
N ARG A 117 12.90 5.51 30.70
CA ARG A 117 13.29 6.61 31.59
C ARG A 117 12.27 7.75 31.57
N ASP A 118 11.77 8.09 30.39
CA ASP A 118 10.85 9.21 30.19
C ASP A 118 9.37 8.84 30.49
N GLY A 119 9.11 7.60 30.94
CA GLY A 119 7.75 7.12 31.26
C GLY A 119 6.84 7.00 30.03
N LEU A 120 7.43 6.83 28.84
CA LEU A 120 6.71 6.68 27.58
C LEU A 120 6.36 5.21 27.31
N ASP A 121 5.32 4.99 26.50
CA ASP A 121 4.96 3.63 26.05
C ASP A 121 6.12 2.96 25.30
N ASN A 122 6.32 1.68 25.53
CA ASN A 122 7.41 0.91 24.94
C ASN A 122 6.93 -0.34 24.21
N LEU A 123 5.74 -0.28 23.60
CA LEU A 123 5.16 -1.35 22.80
C LEU A 123 5.66 -1.28 21.35
N TRP A 124 6.18 -2.41 20.87
CA TRP A 124 6.78 -2.54 19.53
C TRP A 124 6.10 -3.65 18.75
N ILE A 125 6.11 -3.52 17.42
CA ILE A 125 5.71 -4.58 16.49
C ILE A 125 6.92 -5.00 15.66
N LEU A 126 7.28 -6.28 15.75
CA LEU A 126 8.33 -6.87 14.94
C LEU A 126 7.70 -7.51 13.72
N LYS A 127 8.22 -7.19 12.53
CA LYS A 127 7.73 -7.70 11.25
C LYS A 127 8.91 -8.29 10.47
N PRO A 128 8.81 -9.52 9.93
CA PRO A 128 9.85 -10.06 9.05
C PRO A 128 9.94 -9.23 7.77
N TRP A 129 11.13 -9.19 7.15
CA TRP A 129 11.37 -8.37 5.96
C TRP A 129 10.42 -8.69 4.80
N ASN A 130 10.32 -9.97 4.45
CA ASN A 130 9.72 -10.43 3.20
C ASN A 130 8.53 -11.38 3.38
N MET A 131 8.05 -11.60 4.62
CA MET A 131 6.84 -12.40 4.81
C MET A 131 5.59 -11.52 4.77
N ALA A 132 4.51 -12.11 4.26
CA ALA A 132 3.19 -11.51 4.18
C ALA A 132 2.23 -12.16 5.21
N ARG A 133 1.01 -11.61 5.31
CA ARG A 133 -0.08 -12.18 6.13
C ARG A 133 0.27 -12.33 7.62
N ILE A 134 1.17 -11.47 8.12
CA ILE A 134 1.53 -11.35 9.54
C ILE A 134 2.15 -12.64 10.11
N ILE A 135 2.62 -13.52 9.23
CA ILE A 135 3.44 -14.65 9.62
C ILE A 135 4.67 -14.09 10.36
N ASP A 136 4.97 -14.67 11.53
CA ASP A 136 6.11 -14.31 12.37
C ASP A 136 6.14 -12.82 12.80
N THR A 137 4.96 -12.21 12.93
CA THR A 137 4.80 -10.84 13.45
C THR A 137 4.38 -10.86 14.90
N THR A 138 5.09 -10.11 15.75
CA THR A 138 4.88 -10.11 17.20
C THR A 138 4.74 -8.69 17.73
N VAL A 139 3.79 -8.47 18.63
CA VAL A 139 3.65 -7.22 19.39
C VAL A 139 4.16 -7.47 20.81
N THR A 140 5.15 -6.71 21.27
CA THR A 140 5.73 -6.89 22.61
C THR A 140 6.38 -5.60 23.12
N GLY A 141 6.32 -5.40 24.44
CA GLY A 141 7.08 -4.37 25.14
C GLY A 141 8.26 -4.93 25.94
N ASN A 142 8.63 -6.19 25.74
CA ASN A 142 9.74 -6.83 26.44
C ASN A 142 11.02 -6.78 25.60
N LEU A 143 12.03 -6.03 26.06
CA LEU A 143 13.29 -5.86 25.33
C LEU A 143 14.02 -7.20 25.08
N SER A 144 14.07 -8.09 26.06
CA SER A 144 14.70 -9.41 25.89
C SER A 144 14.02 -10.24 24.81
N ALA A 145 12.69 -10.15 24.69
CA ALA A 145 11.94 -10.80 23.62
C ALA A 145 12.24 -10.15 22.26
N ILE A 146 12.34 -8.82 22.18
CA ILE A 146 12.73 -8.11 20.95
C ILE A 146 14.09 -8.62 20.45
N ILE A 147 15.07 -8.73 21.35
CA ILE A 147 16.43 -9.21 21.01
C ILE A 147 16.39 -10.67 20.55
N ARG A 148 15.69 -11.54 21.29
CA ARG A 148 15.62 -12.98 20.95
C ARG A 148 14.87 -13.27 19.65
N LEU A 149 13.88 -12.47 19.30
CA LEU A 149 13.11 -12.65 18.05
C LEU A 149 13.96 -12.45 16.78
N MET A 150 15.16 -11.87 16.90
CA MET A 150 16.12 -11.83 15.79
C MET A 150 16.62 -13.22 15.40
N GLU A 151 16.64 -14.18 16.33
CA GLU A 151 17.06 -15.57 16.10
C GLU A 151 16.11 -16.31 15.14
N THR A 152 14.88 -15.81 14.93
CA THR A 152 13.92 -16.40 13.99
C THR A 152 14.00 -15.80 12.58
N GLY A 153 15.03 -14.98 12.32
CA GLY A 153 15.33 -14.40 11.01
C GLY A 153 15.11 -12.89 10.92
N PRO A 154 15.51 -12.26 9.79
CA PRO A 154 15.60 -10.80 9.67
C PRO A 154 14.25 -10.09 9.83
N LYS A 155 14.22 -9.07 10.69
CA LYS A 155 13.02 -8.31 11.06
C LYS A 155 13.28 -6.82 11.17
N ILE A 156 12.22 -6.05 10.93
CA ILE A 156 12.15 -4.67 11.43
C ILE A 156 11.50 -4.67 12.82
N CYS A 157 11.91 -3.75 13.68
CA CYS A 157 11.22 -3.38 14.91
C CYS A 157 10.62 -1.99 14.72
N GLN A 158 9.30 -1.90 14.70
CA GLN A 158 8.58 -0.66 14.46
C GLN A 158 7.77 -0.28 15.70
N LYS A 159 7.73 1.01 16.05
CA LYS A 159 6.91 1.49 17.15
C LYS A 159 5.45 1.16 16.89
N TYR A 160 4.81 0.49 17.85
CA TYR A 160 3.40 0.13 17.73
C TYR A 160 2.51 1.36 17.91
N ILE A 161 1.44 1.45 17.10
CA ILE A 161 0.38 2.44 17.25
C ILE A 161 -0.61 1.90 18.30
N GLU A 162 -0.43 2.34 19.54
CA GLU A 162 -1.16 1.89 20.73
C GLU A 162 -2.48 2.63 20.89
N ARG A 163 -2.59 3.83 20.33
CA ARG A 163 -3.83 4.61 20.29
C ARG A 163 -4.28 4.84 18.86
N PRO A 164 -4.73 3.80 18.13
CA PRO A 164 -5.34 3.95 16.82
C PRO A 164 -6.72 4.61 16.95
N ALA A 165 -7.21 5.24 15.88
CA ALA A 165 -8.64 5.48 15.76
C ALA A 165 -9.36 4.12 15.67
N LEU A 166 -10.53 4.05 16.31
CA LEU A 166 -11.36 2.85 16.31
C LEU A 166 -12.59 3.08 15.44
N PHE A 167 -13.18 2.00 14.95
CA PHE A 167 -14.50 2.03 14.32
C PHE A 167 -15.35 0.96 14.97
N LYS A 168 -16.41 1.38 15.67
CA LYS A 168 -17.26 0.50 16.49
C LYS A 168 -16.43 -0.32 17.50
N GLY A 169 -15.48 0.35 18.17
CA GLY A 169 -14.58 -0.28 19.16
C GLY A 169 -13.48 -1.16 18.58
N LYS A 170 -13.39 -1.33 17.24
CA LYS A 170 -12.41 -2.21 16.60
C LYS A 170 -11.30 -1.44 15.92
N LYS A 171 -10.09 -2.01 15.94
CA LYS A 171 -8.95 -1.51 15.18
C LYS A 171 -9.20 -1.70 13.68
N PHE A 172 -8.78 -0.73 12.87
CA PHE A 172 -8.87 -0.83 11.41
C PHE A 172 -7.65 -0.25 10.71
N ASP A 173 -7.49 -0.62 9.46
CA ASP A 173 -6.64 0.07 8.51
C ASP A 173 -7.37 0.25 7.16
N LEU A 174 -6.80 1.13 6.33
CA LEU A 174 -7.34 1.52 5.04
C LEU A 174 -6.33 1.13 3.95
N ARG A 175 -6.76 0.26 3.04
CA ARG A 175 -6.01 -0.07 1.82
C ARG A 175 -6.45 0.86 0.69
N TYR A 176 -5.54 1.72 0.26
CA TYR A 176 -5.69 2.52 -0.95
C TYR A 176 -5.05 1.82 -2.14
N ILE A 177 -5.62 1.99 -3.33
CA ILE A 177 -4.99 1.60 -4.59
C ILE A 177 -4.42 2.85 -5.25
N VAL A 178 -3.14 2.80 -5.57
CA VAL A 178 -2.36 3.92 -6.11
C VAL A 178 -1.76 3.48 -7.43
N LEU A 179 -2.00 4.24 -8.50
CA LEU A 179 -1.29 4.09 -9.77
C LEU A 179 -0.25 5.19 -9.89
N VAL A 180 1.02 4.81 -9.92
CA VAL A 180 2.14 5.71 -10.19
C VAL A 180 2.44 5.67 -11.67
N ARG A 181 2.26 6.81 -12.33
CA ARG A 181 2.50 6.96 -13.76
C ARG A 181 3.91 7.44 -14.07
N SER A 182 4.45 8.31 -13.23
CA SER A 182 5.77 8.87 -13.42
C SER A 182 6.32 9.29 -12.06
N ILE A 183 7.62 9.13 -11.90
CA ILE A 183 8.36 9.59 -10.72
C ILE A 183 8.92 11.00 -10.91
N ASN A 184 9.21 11.39 -12.16
CA ASN A 184 9.77 12.70 -12.48
C ASN A 184 9.22 13.23 -13.83
N PRO A 185 8.27 14.19 -13.83
CA PRO A 185 7.57 14.72 -12.66
C PRO A 185 6.72 13.66 -11.98
N LEU A 186 6.52 13.79 -10.67
CA LEU A 186 5.71 12.84 -9.90
C LEU A 186 4.23 12.94 -10.27
N GLU A 187 3.70 11.85 -10.82
CA GLU A 187 2.31 11.72 -11.24
C GLU A 187 1.67 10.48 -10.61
N ILE A 188 0.82 10.72 -9.62
CA ILE A 188 0.16 9.68 -8.84
C ILE A 188 -1.34 9.80 -9.03
N PHE A 189 -1.98 8.68 -9.32
CA PHE A 189 -3.40 8.56 -9.45
C PHE A 189 -3.96 7.75 -8.28
N LEU A 190 -4.85 8.35 -7.51
CA LEU A 190 -5.51 7.71 -6.38
C LEU A 190 -6.99 7.47 -6.70
N THR A 191 -7.50 6.30 -6.33
CA THR A 191 -8.95 6.05 -6.28
C THR A 191 -9.58 6.68 -5.04
N ASP A 192 -10.78 7.23 -5.18
CA ASP A 192 -11.56 7.72 -4.03
C ASP A 192 -12.14 6.59 -3.16
N ILE A 193 -12.01 5.34 -3.61
CA ILE A 193 -12.43 4.13 -2.90
C ILE A 193 -11.22 3.46 -2.26
N PHE A 194 -11.38 3.09 -0.99
CA PHE A 194 -10.40 2.36 -0.21
C PHE A 194 -11.09 1.22 0.53
N TRP A 195 -10.35 0.14 0.79
CA TRP A 195 -10.89 -1.00 1.54
C TRP A 195 -10.63 -0.81 3.02
N VAL A 196 -11.69 -0.90 3.81
CA VAL A 196 -11.62 -0.87 5.27
C VAL A 196 -11.40 -2.30 5.74
N ARG A 197 -10.30 -2.52 6.48
CA ARG A 197 -9.96 -3.83 7.03
C ARG A 197 -10.06 -3.74 8.55
N LEU A 198 -11.07 -4.39 9.11
CA LEU A 198 -11.34 -4.41 10.55
C LEU A 198 -10.66 -5.61 11.21
N ALA A 199 -10.12 -5.40 12.40
CA ALA A 199 -9.79 -6.48 13.32
C ALA A 199 -11.09 -7.21 13.72
N PRO A 200 -11.09 -8.54 13.86
CA PRO A 200 -12.28 -9.26 14.30
C PRO A 200 -12.76 -8.87 15.71
N ASN A 201 -11.84 -8.63 16.65
CA ASN A 201 -12.15 -8.32 18.04
C ASN A 201 -12.17 -6.83 18.33
N GLU A 202 -12.76 -6.44 19.46
CA GLU A 202 -12.60 -5.09 20.01
C GLU A 202 -11.14 -4.86 20.41
N TYR A 203 -10.68 -3.62 20.22
CA TYR A 203 -9.30 -3.28 20.49
C TYR A 203 -9.05 -3.17 22.00
N SER A 204 -8.02 -3.85 22.49
CA SER A 204 -7.53 -3.72 23.86
C SER A 204 -6.00 -3.58 23.88
N LEU A 205 -5.48 -2.99 24.96
CA LEU A 205 -4.06 -2.97 25.31
C LEU A 205 -3.76 -3.86 26.53
N ASP A 206 -4.73 -4.65 26.98
CA ASP A 206 -4.52 -5.63 28.04
C ASP A 206 -3.42 -6.60 27.63
N LYS A 207 -2.47 -6.89 28.53
CA LYS A 207 -1.30 -7.72 28.20
C LYS A 207 -1.65 -9.09 27.60
N HIS A 208 -2.81 -9.64 27.98
CA HIS A 208 -3.30 -10.91 27.47
C HIS A 208 -3.74 -10.82 26.00
N SER A 209 -4.22 -9.65 25.54
CA SER A 209 -4.70 -9.48 24.17
C SER A 209 -3.55 -9.45 23.15
N PHE A 210 -2.30 -9.18 23.55
CA PHE A 210 -1.17 -9.15 22.60
C PHE A 210 -0.89 -10.50 21.93
N PHE A 211 -1.34 -11.61 22.52
CA PHE A 211 -1.30 -12.93 21.92
C PHE A 211 -2.55 -13.25 21.08
N GLU A 212 -3.60 -12.44 21.21
CA GLU A 212 -4.82 -12.54 20.43
C GLU A 212 -4.65 -11.80 19.11
N TYR A 213 -4.28 -12.56 18.10
CA TYR A 213 -4.07 -12.03 16.75
C TYR A 213 -5.29 -11.20 16.25
N GLU A 214 -6.50 -11.67 16.55
CA GLU A 214 -7.77 -11.08 16.13
C GLU A 214 -8.05 -9.68 16.72
N THR A 215 -7.28 -9.25 17.71
CA THR A 215 -7.40 -7.93 18.36
C THR A 215 -6.50 -6.88 17.69
N HIS A 216 -5.29 -7.29 17.30
CA HIS A 216 -4.24 -6.36 16.87
C HIS A 216 -4.02 -6.31 15.35
N PHE A 217 -4.58 -7.27 14.62
CA PHE A 217 -4.38 -7.45 13.19
C PHE A 217 -5.69 -7.50 12.40
N THR A 218 -5.68 -6.82 11.26
CA THR A 218 -6.84 -6.52 10.41
C THR A 218 -6.97 -7.42 9.18
N VAL A 219 -5.98 -8.28 8.95
CA VAL A 219 -5.88 -9.14 7.76
C VAL A 219 -6.82 -10.36 7.84
N MET A 220 -7.49 -10.63 8.96
CA MET A 220 -8.28 -11.88 9.12
C MET A 220 -9.65 -11.91 8.42
N SER A 221 -10.03 -10.85 7.70
CA SER A 221 -11.22 -10.84 6.83
C SER A 221 -11.14 -11.81 5.63
N TYR A 222 -10.15 -12.69 5.53
CA TYR A 222 -10.10 -13.80 4.56
C TYR A 222 -10.67 -15.13 5.09
N ARG A 223 -10.90 -15.28 6.41
CA ARG A 223 -11.28 -16.57 7.02
C ARG A 223 -12.69 -16.61 7.66
N GLY A 224 -13.43 -15.49 7.73
CA GLY A 224 -14.76 -15.41 8.37
C GLY A 224 -15.79 -14.60 7.57
N ARG A 225 -16.98 -14.34 8.17
CA ARG A 225 -17.98 -13.41 7.60
C ARG A 225 -17.32 -12.05 7.37
N LEU A 226 -17.24 -11.65 6.11
CA LEU A 226 -16.62 -10.40 5.67
C LEU A 226 -17.36 -9.20 6.27
N ASN A 227 -16.70 -8.46 7.16
CA ASN A 227 -17.10 -7.10 7.52
C ASN A 227 -16.68 -6.14 6.38
N ASN A 228 -17.21 -6.36 5.17
CA ASN A 228 -16.97 -5.49 4.01
C ASN A 228 -17.78 -4.21 4.17
N VAL A 229 -17.25 -3.25 4.92
CA VAL A 229 -17.84 -1.92 5.00
C VAL A 229 -17.44 -1.14 3.76
N LYS A 230 -18.41 -0.81 2.90
CA LYS A 230 -18.13 -0.03 1.70
C LYS A 230 -17.68 1.38 2.07
N THR A 231 -16.81 1.98 1.26
CA THR A 231 -16.29 3.33 1.53
C THR A 231 -17.36 4.36 1.89
N PRO A 232 -18.50 4.51 1.18
CA PRO A 232 -19.52 5.50 1.54
C PRO A 232 -20.20 5.23 2.88
N GLU A 233 -20.42 3.96 3.22
CA GLU A 233 -21.02 3.54 4.49
C GLU A 233 -20.04 3.80 5.63
N PHE A 234 -18.78 3.39 5.48
CA PHE A 234 -17.73 3.64 6.45
C PHE A 234 -17.57 5.14 6.72
N VAL A 235 -17.47 5.96 5.67
CA VAL A 235 -17.32 7.42 5.82
C VAL A 235 -18.49 8.01 6.61
N LYS A 236 -19.73 7.68 6.23
CA LYS A 236 -20.92 8.19 6.91
C LYS A 236 -20.94 7.79 8.38
N GLU A 237 -20.71 6.52 8.68
CA GLU A 237 -20.75 6.01 10.06
C GLU A 237 -19.58 6.52 10.90
N PHE A 238 -18.39 6.63 10.33
CA PHE A 238 -17.20 7.14 11.00
C PHE A 238 -17.34 8.64 11.34
N GLU A 239 -17.86 9.45 10.42
CA GLU A 239 -18.16 10.87 10.70
C GLU A 239 -19.19 11.02 11.82
N GLN A 240 -20.20 10.14 11.87
CA GLN A 240 -21.20 10.13 12.93
C GLN A 240 -20.63 9.67 14.28
N GLU A 241 -19.81 8.63 14.29
CA GLU A 241 -19.19 8.08 15.51
C GLU A 241 -18.23 9.09 16.14
N HIS A 242 -17.39 9.74 15.33
CA HIS A 242 -16.29 10.58 15.80
C HIS A 242 -16.56 12.09 15.73
N GLN A 243 -17.68 12.50 15.15
CA GLN A 243 -18.04 13.92 14.95
C GLN A 243 -16.96 14.70 14.16
N VAL A 244 -16.44 14.07 13.10
CA VAL A 244 -15.38 14.62 12.23
C VAL A 244 -15.86 14.77 10.79
N LYS A 245 -15.06 15.46 9.96
CA LYS A 245 -15.22 15.48 8.50
C LYS A 245 -14.18 14.58 7.86
N TRP A 246 -14.62 13.53 7.19
CA TRP A 246 -13.77 12.59 6.49
C TRP A 246 -12.95 13.25 5.39
N LEU A 247 -13.49 14.29 4.75
CA LEU A 247 -12.78 15.04 3.72
C LEU A 247 -11.42 15.55 4.21
N ASP A 248 -11.34 16.07 5.44
CA ASP A 248 -10.10 16.61 6.00
C ASP A 248 -9.09 15.50 6.29
N ILE A 249 -9.57 14.35 6.79
CA ILE A 249 -8.76 13.15 6.99
C ILE A 249 -8.22 12.64 5.65
N HIS A 250 -9.09 12.53 4.64
CA HIS A 250 -8.72 12.03 3.32
C HIS A 250 -7.73 12.96 2.61
N LEU A 251 -7.83 14.28 2.78
CA LEU A 251 -6.81 15.22 2.29
C LEU A 251 -5.44 14.99 2.94
N ARG A 252 -5.39 14.71 4.25
CA ARG A 252 -4.15 14.32 4.93
C ARG A 252 -3.60 13.00 4.40
N VAL A 253 -4.46 12.00 4.19
CA VAL A 253 -4.06 10.70 3.62
C VAL A 253 -3.43 10.89 2.25
N ARG A 254 -4.07 11.67 1.37
CA ARG A 254 -3.54 11.99 0.03
C ARG A 254 -2.16 12.65 0.09
N LYS A 255 -1.99 13.61 1.01
CA LYS A 255 -0.72 14.29 1.23
C LYS A 255 0.39 13.32 1.66
N ILE A 256 0.10 12.40 2.59
CA ILE A 256 1.11 11.42 3.00
C ILE A 256 1.43 10.43 1.88
N ILE A 257 0.44 9.96 1.12
CA ILE A 257 0.67 9.05 -0.02
C ILE A 257 1.62 9.72 -1.00
N ARG A 258 1.36 10.99 -1.36
CA ARG A 258 2.28 11.77 -2.20
C ARG A 258 3.69 11.84 -1.60
N SER A 259 3.79 12.20 -0.32
CA SER A 259 5.07 12.36 0.40
C SER A 259 5.89 11.07 0.45
N VAL A 260 5.25 9.89 0.51
CA VAL A 260 5.93 8.59 0.46
C VAL A 260 6.69 8.43 -0.86
N PHE A 261 6.03 8.68 -1.99
CA PHE A 261 6.68 8.57 -3.30
C PHE A 261 7.65 9.72 -3.58
N GLU A 262 7.42 10.91 -3.03
CA GLU A 262 8.42 12.00 -3.05
C GLU A 262 9.70 11.61 -2.29
N SER A 263 9.56 10.92 -1.16
CA SER A 263 10.71 10.42 -0.38
C SER A 263 11.46 9.34 -1.15
N ALA A 264 10.75 8.37 -1.75
CA ALA A 264 11.36 7.36 -2.61
C ALA A 264 12.10 7.98 -3.81
N ALA A 265 11.51 8.98 -4.47
CA ALA A 265 12.14 9.69 -5.58
C ALA A 265 13.38 10.49 -5.15
N ALA A 266 13.40 11.01 -3.92
CA ALA A 266 14.54 11.74 -3.37
C ALA A 266 15.70 10.81 -3.02
N VAL A 267 15.41 9.61 -2.50
CA VAL A 267 16.42 8.61 -2.15
C VAL A 267 16.93 7.87 -3.39
N HIS A 268 16.05 7.58 -4.36
CA HIS A 268 16.37 6.89 -5.60
C HIS A 268 15.87 7.65 -6.83
N PRO A 269 16.56 8.73 -7.27
CA PRO A 269 16.22 9.44 -8.50
C PRO A 269 16.19 8.54 -9.75
N GLU A 270 16.98 7.45 -9.74
CA GLU A 270 17.06 6.43 -10.79
C GLU A 270 15.80 5.57 -10.91
N MET A 271 14.85 5.67 -9.98
CA MET A 271 13.54 5.05 -10.06
C MET A 271 12.73 5.57 -11.27
N HIS A 272 13.07 6.74 -11.81
CA HIS A 272 12.38 7.28 -12.97
C HIS A 272 12.67 6.46 -14.24
N SER A 273 11.62 5.90 -14.85
CA SER A 273 11.65 5.28 -16.16
C SER A 273 10.46 5.74 -17.02
N PRO A 274 10.68 6.13 -18.29
CA PRO A 274 9.61 6.60 -19.18
C PRO A 274 8.61 5.49 -19.53
N THR A 275 9.05 4.22 -19.48
CA THR A 275 8.26 3.03 -19.82
C THR A 275 7.73 2.28 -18.60
N SER A 276 8.05 2.72 -17.38
CA SER A 276 7.57 2.10 -16.15
C SER A 276 6.34 2.80 -15.58
N ARG A 277 5.32 2.02 -15.28
CA ARG A 277 4.11 2.42 -14.53
C ARG A 277 3.94 1.41 -13.42
N ALA A 278 3.39 1.74 -12.27
CA ALA A 278 3.21 0.73 -11.23
C ALA A 278 1.95 0.95 -10.41
N MET A 279 1.33 -0.15 -9.99
CA MET A 279 0.16 -0.13 -9.13
C MET A 279 0.53 -0.68 -7.75
N TYR A 280 0.22 0.10 -6.73
CA TYR A 280 0.54 -0.20 -5.34
C TYR A 280 -0.72 -0.25 -4.48
N GLY A 281 -0.70 -1.18 -3.52
CA GLY A 281 -1.57 -1.13 -2.36
C GLY A 281 -0.87 -0.32 -1.27
N VAL A 282 -1.49 0.73 -0.75
CA VAL A 282 -0.93 1.54 0.33
C VAL A 282 -1.79 1.39 1.58
N ASP A 283 -1.19 0.87 2.63
CA ASP A 283 -1.86 0.61 3.90
C ASP A 283 -1.66 1.76 4.88
N VAL A 284 -2.77 2.34 5.32
CA VAL A 284 -2.79 3.50 6.20
C VAL A 284 -3.64 3.20 7.43
N MET A 285 -3.10 3.48 8.60
CA MET A 285 -3.84 3.53 9.87
C MET A 285 -4.05 4.97 10.28
N LEU A 286 -5.15 5.26 10.97
CA LEU A 286 -5.33 6.55 11.65
C LEU A 286 -4.94 6.38 13.12
N ASP A 287 -4.17 7.32 13.67
CA ASP A 287 -4.04 7.42 15.12
C ASP A 287 -5.29 8.03 15.75
N SER A 288 -5.34 8.07 17.08
CA SER A 288 -6.44 8.63 17.88
C SER A 288 -6.71 10.11 17.63
N SER A 289 -5.79 10.83 16.97
CA SER A 289 -5.97 12.21 16.51
C SER A 289 -6.33 12.29 15.02
N PHE A 290 -6.71 11.17 14.41
CA PHE A 290 -7.02 11.02 13.00
C PHE A 290 -5.90 11.50 12.07
N ARG A 291 -4.64 11.35 12.50
CA ARG A 291 -3.46 11.56 11.65
C ARG A 291 -3.10 10.25 11.00
N PRO A 292 -2.89 10.23 9.67
CA PRO A 292 -2.59 9.01 8.95
C PRO A 292 -1.14 8.57 9.17
N LYS A 293 -0.95 7.27 9.36
CA LYS A 293 0.32 6.58 9.51
C LYS A 293 0.42 5.48 8.46
N LEU A 294 1.47 5.49 7.65
CA LEU A 294 1.77 4.44 6.70
C LEU A 294 2.16 3.16 7.46
N LEU A 295 1.60 2.03 7.05
CA LEU A 295 1.93 0.70 7.58
C LEU A 295 2.84 -0.09 6.65
N GLU A 296 2.50 -0.12 5.36
CA GLU A 296 3.25 -0.79 4.30
C GLU A 296 2.78 -0.32 2.91
N VAL A 297 3.64 -0.54 1.91
CA VAL A 297 3.29 -0.45 0.49
C VAL A 297 3.49 -1.84 -0.12
N THR A 298 2.51 -2.32 -0.89
CA THR A 298 2.58 -3.63 -1.55
C THR A 298 2.55 -3.48 -3.06
N TYR A 299 3.54 -4.06 -3.74
CA TYR A 299 3.50 -4.23 -5.19
C TYR A 299 2.34 -5.15 -5.61
N CYS A 300 1.75 -4.87 -6.77
CA CYS A 300 0.72 -5.68 -7.41
C CYS A 300 -0.40 -6.13 -6.43
N PRO A 301 -1.13 -5.17 -5.81
CA PRO A 301 -2.13 -5.50 -4.80
C PRO A 301 -3.23 -6.40 -5.39
N ASP A 302 -3.67 -7.40 -4.63
CA ASP A 302 -4.79 -8.26 -5.03
C ASP A 302 -6.07 -7.42 -5.18
N CYS A 303 -6.49 -7.21 -6.43
CA CYS A 303 -7.70 -6.48 -6.79
C CYS A 303 -8.89 -7.42 -7.06
N THR A 304 -8.74 -8.73 -6.91
CA THR A 304 -9.78 -9.73 -7.22
C THR A 304 -11.08 -9.42 -6.49
N ARG A 305 -10.98 -9.01 -5.21
CA ARG A 305 -12.16 -8.65 -4.40
C ARG A 305 -12.85 -7.39 -4.92
N ALA A 306 -12.11 -6.34 -5.25
CA ALA A 306 -12.70 -5.15 -5.85
C ALA A 306 -13.37 -5.46 -7.20
N CYS A 307 -12.72 -6.28 -8.01
CA CYS A 307 -13.26 -6.76 -9.28
C CYS A 307 -14.48 -7.69 -9.13
N LYS A 308 -14.79 -8.20 -7.93
CA LYS A 308 -15.97 -9.04 -7.66
C LYS A 308 -17.09 -8.31 -6.94
N TYR A 309 -16.76 -7.48 -5.95
CA TYR A 309 -17.73 -6.92 -4.99
C TYR A 309 -17.94 -5.41 -5.14
N ASP A 310 -17.02 -4.69 -5.79
CA ASP A 310 -17.08 -3.24 -6.01
C ASP A 310 -17.20 -2.88 -7.51
N THR A 311 -17.67 -3.82 -8.33
CA THR A 311 -17.75 -3.71 -9.79
C THR A 311 -18.60 -2.55 -10.28
N GLU A 312 -19.67 -2.13 -9.58
CA GLU A 312 -20.45 -0.95 -10.00
C GLU A 312 -19.66 0.35 -9.92
N ALA A 313 -18.67 0.41 -9.03
CA ALA A 313 -17.81 1.55 -8.92
C ALA A 313 -16.74 1.51 -10.05
N VAL A 314 -16.16 0.34 -10.31
CA VAL A 314 -15.06 0.10 -11.26
C VAL A 314 -15.52 0.03 -12.73
N SER A 315 -16.68 -0.54 -13.01
CA SER A 315 -17.22 -0.76 -14.36
C SER A 315 -18.25 0.32 -14.74
N CYS A 316 -17.79 1.29 -15.53
CA CYS A 316 -18.67 2.30 -16.13
C CYS A 316 -19.45 1.65 -17.29
N SER A 317 -20.53 0.90 -17.00
CA SER A 317 -21.37 0.36 -18.06
C SER A 317 -22.10 1.50 -18.80
N ARG A 318 -21.99 1.48 -20.13
CA ARG A 318 -22.47 2.49 -21.11
C ARG A 318 -23.98 2.78 -21.11
N ARG A 319 -24.75 2.38 -20.09
CA ARG A 319 -26.22 2.56 -20.05
C ARG A 319 -26.68 3.33 -18.81
N ARG A 320 -26.59 4.66 -18.88
CA ARG A 320 -27.65 5.63 -18.50
C ARG A 320 -27.10 7.06 -18.45
N ARG A 321 -27.64 7.93 -19.32
CA ARG A 321 -27.47 9.40 -19.34
C ARG A 321 -28.13 10.10 -18.13
N ARG A 322 -27.81 9.68 -16.91
CA ARG A 322 -28.06 10.48 -15.71
C ARG A 322 -26.74 10.61 -14.97
N ARG A 323 -26.38 11.83 -14.60
CA ARG A 323 -25.12 12.27 -13.95
C ARG A 323 -24.76 11.43 -12.71
N LYS A 324 -24.34 10.18 -12.88
CA LYS A 324 -23.53 9.45 -11.89
C LYS A 324 -22.09 9.77 -12.22
N LYS A 325 -21.36 10.39 -11.28
CA LYS A 325 -19.93 10.68 -11.41
C LYS A 325 -19.20 9.35 -11.62
N CYS A 326 -18.84 9.05 -12.86
CA CYS A 326 -17.98 7.91 -13.21
C CYS A 326 -16.66 8.07 -12.43
N GLN A 327 -16.11 6.98 -11.89
CA GLN A 327 -14.85 7.00 -11.16
C GLN A 327 -13.77 7.69 -11.98
N ARG A 328 -13.13 8.69 -11.39
CA ARG A 328 -11.92 9.28 -11.95
C ARG A 328 -10.82 9.05 -10.95
N LEU A 329 -9.83 8.25 -11.34
CA LEU A 329 -8.50 8.35 -10.78
C LEU A 329 -8.13 9.85 -10.74
N ARG A 330 -7.87 10.37 -9.55
CA ARG A 330 -7.52 11.78 -9.38
C ARG A 330 -6.01 11.88 -9.31
N LEU A 331 -5.45 12.77 -10.12
CA LEU A 331 -4.07 13.17 -10.00
C LEU A 331 -3.89 13.85 -8.63
N LEU A 332 -3.05 13.26 -7.78
CA LEU A 332 -2.62 13.85 -6.51
C LEU A 332 -1.57 14.93 -6.72
#